data_AF-A0A962JN52-F1
#
_entry.id   AF-A0A962JN52-F1
#
_cell.length_a   1.000
_cell.length_b   1.000
_cell.length_c   1.000
_cell.angle_alpha   90.00
_cell.angle_beta   90.00
_cell.angle_gamma   90.00
#
_symmetry.space_group_name_H-M   'P 1'
#
loop_
_entity.id
_entity.type
_entity.pdbx_description
1 polymer ?
#
loop_
_entity_poly.entity_id
_entity_poly.type
_entity_poly.pdbx_seq_one_letter_code
_entity_poly.pdbx_strand_id
1 'polypeptide(L)'
;EKPSEAYQLVEALANQTKGVLLLTATPEQLGVASHFARLKLLDPKRFSSLDNFLDEEEGYQPIAQAARHLVRGKISDEVRATLQQYLGSDIDLSTAAGRDKAIADLLDRHGTGRVLFRNTREAIKGFPERECIAVPLTPPADWPMEGVVRKQLWPEIQADNDDWLMTDPRVPWLIQLL
;
A
#
# COMPACT_ATOMS: atom_id res chain seq x y z
N GLU A 1 13.56 6.06 -21.44
CA GLU A 1 12.32 5.99 -22.25
C GLU A 1 11.78 7.39 -22.51
N LYS A 2 10.96 7.59 -23.55
CA LYS A 2 10.30 8.88 -23.82
C LYS A 2 8.99 8.99 -23.02
N PRO A 3 8.66 10.14 -22.41
CA PRO A 3 7.43 10.30 -21.64
C PRO A 3 6.19 10.19 -22.53
N SER A 4 5.12 9.57 -22.02
CA SER A 4 3.85 9.43 -22.76
C SER A 4 3.17 10.78 -22.99
N GLU A 5 2.31 10.88 -24.00
CA GLU A 5 1.53 12.09 -24.27
C GLU A 5 0.68 12.52 -23.08
N ALA A 6 0.06 11.55 -22.39
CA ALA A 6 -0.73 11.80 -21.18
C ALA A 6 0.13 12.41 -20.06
N TYR A 7 1.37 11.94 -19.89
CA TYR A 7 2.29 12.52 -18.91
C TYR A 7 2.67 13.96 -19.28
N GLN A 8 3.03 14.21 -20.55
CA GLN A 8 3.41 15.54 -21.03
C GLN A 8 2.28 16.56 -20.87
N LEU A 9 1.02 16.13 -21.09
CA LEU A 9 -0.15 16.97 -20.84
C LEU A 9 -0.26 17.37 -19.36
N VAL A 10 -0.11 16.41 -18.44
CA VAL A 10 -0.17 16.68 -17.00
C VAL A 10 1.01 17.55 -16.56
N GLU A 11 2.21 17.34 -17.11
CA GLU A 11 3.39 18.18 -16.86
C GLU A 11 3.14 19.64 -17.29
N ALA A 12 2.58 19.86 -18.48
CA ALA A 12 2.24 21.18 -18.97
C ALA A 12 1.19 21.88 -18.09
N LEU A 13 0.23 21.14 -17.53
CA LEU A 13 -0.76 21.65 -16.59
C LEU A 13 -0.13 21.98 -15.23
N ALA A 14 0.69 21.08 -14.67
CA ALA A 14 1.37 21.26 -13.39
C ALA A 14 2.26 22.52 -13.40
N ASN A 15 2.94 22.80 -14.51
CA ASN A 15 3.77 23.99 -14.67
C ASN A 15 2.98 25.32 -14.69
N GLN A 16 1.66 25.27 -14.92
CA GLN A 16 0.78 26.45 -14.98
C GLN A 16 -0.11 26.59 -13.74
N THR A 17 -0.06 25.66 -12.79
CA THR A 17 -0.88 25.68 -11.57
C THR A 17 -0.03 25.98 -10.35
N LYS A 18 -0.62 26.67 -9.36
CA LYS A 18 0.07 27.03 -8.11
C LYS A 18 0.19 25.86 -7.12
N GLY A 19 -0.62 24.83 -7.28
CA GLY A 19 -0.65 23.68 -6.38
C GLY A 19 -1.18 22.46 -7.11
N VAL A 20 -0.55 21.31 -6.84
CA VAL A 20 -0.86 20.02 -7.46
C VAL A 20 -1.10 19.00 -6.35
N LEU A 21 -2.23 18.30 -6.41
CA LEU A 21 -2.53 17.16 -5.56
C LEU A 21 -2.62 15.91 -6.43
N LEU A 22 -1.74 14.94 -6.19
CA LEU A 22 -1.75 13.67 -6.91
C LEU A 22 -2.34 12.56 -6.05
N LEU A 23 -3.39 11.91 -6.55
CA LEU A 23 -4.02 10.74 -5.93
C LEU A 23 -3.59 9.50 -6.72
N THR A 24 -2.97 8.53 -6.03
CA THR A 24 -2.48 7.29 -6.65
C THR A 24 -2.71 6.11 -5.73
N ALA A 25 -3.23 5.00 -6.27
CA ALA A 25 -3.52 3.80 -5.49
C ALA A 25 -2.22 3.08 -5.06
N THR A 26 -1.23 3.03 -5.96
CA THR A 26 0.01 2.26 -5.80
C THR A 26 1.15 2.88 -6.62
N PRO A 27 1.82 3.94 -6.12
CA PRO A 27 2.79 4.69 -6.91
C PRO A 27 3.95 3.81 -7.45
N GLU A 28 4.37 2.81 -6.67
CA GLU A 28 5.51 1.92 -6.98
C GLU A 28 5.17 0.72 -7.86
N GLN A 29 3.89 0.36 -8.06
CA GLN A 29 3.53 -0.82 -8.86
C GLN A 29 3.90 -0.69 -10.34
N LEU A 30 4.04 0.54 -10.82
CA LEU A 30 4.45 0.85 -12.20
C LEU A 30 5.95 1.12 -12.33
N GLY A 31 6.73 0.79 -11.30
CA GLY A 31 8.19 0.94 -11.27
C GLY A 31 8.68 2.28 -10.69
N VAL A 32 9.92 2.27 -10.21
CA VAL A 32 10.56 3.40 -9.50
C VAL A 32 10.66 4.65 -10.39
N ALA A 33 10.94 4.48 -11.69
CA ALA A 33 10.98 5.58 -12.64
C ALA A 33 9.63 6.28 -12.82
N SER A 34 8.51 5.53 -12.80
CA SER A 34 7.16 6.11 -12.87
C SER A 34 6.84 6.87 -11.58
N HIS A 35 7.28 6.37 -10.42
CA HIS A 35 7.12 7.08 -9.18
C HIS A 35 7.91 8.40 -9.15
N PHE A 36 9.19 8.36 -9.53
CA PHE A 36 10.04 9.53 -9.66
C PHE A 36 9.43 10.58 -10.60
N ALA A 37 8.93 10.16 -11.76
CA ALA A 37 8.31 11.07 -12.72
C ALA A 37 7.09 11.82 -12.12
N ARG A 38 6.32 11.19 -11.23
CA ARG A 38 5.20 11.86 -10.52
C ARG A 38 5.70 12.81 -9.44
N LEU A 39 6.73 12.43 -8.69
CA LEU A 39 7.34 13.31 -7.68
C LEU A 39 7.96 14.55 -8.33
N LYS A 40 8.56 14.39 -9.51
CA LYS A 40 9.06 15.50 -10.33
C LYS A 40 7.98 16.50 -10.74
N LEU A 41 6.74 16.06 -10.94
CA LEU A 41 5.62 16.98 -11.19
C LEU A 41 5.28 17.86 -9.97
N LEU A 42 5.58 17.39 -8.77
CA LEU A 42 5.31 18.11 -7.51
C LEU A 42 6.43 19.07 -7.15
N ASP A 43 7.69 18.62 -7.26
CA ASP A 43 8.87 19.46 -7.03
C ASP A 43 10.00 19.11 -8.01
N PRO A 44 10.04 19.77 -9.19
CA PRO A 44 11.05 19.49 -10.20
C PRO A 44 12.49 19.80 -9.73
N LYS A 45 12.66 20.68 -8.74
CA LYS A 45 13.98 21.06 -8.21
C LYS A 45 14.52 19.97 -7.30
N ARG A 46 13.67 19.41 -6.42
CA ARG A 46 14.05 18.29 -5.53
C ARG A 46 14.26 16.99 -6.31
N PHE A 47 13.42 16.71 -7.30
CA PHE A 47 13.44 15.47 -8.09
C PHE A 47 13.97 15.73 -9.51
N SER A 48 15.24 16.15 -9.59
CA SER A 48 15.86 16.58 -10.85
C SER A 48 16.58 15.45 -11.60
N SER A 49 17.13 14.47 -10.88
CA SER A 49 17.87 13.32 -11.43
C SER A 49 17.29 12.01 -10.92
N LEU A 50 16.99 11.08 -11.84
CA LEU A 50 16.54 9.73 -11.48
C LEU A 50 17.65 8.95 -10.79
N ASP A 51 18.89 9.06 -11.27
CA ASP A 51 20.02 8.32 -10.71
C ASP A 51 20.28 8.72 -9.26
N ASN A 52 20.30 10.02 -8.97
CA ASN A 52 20.44 10.51 -7.59
C ASN A 52 19.29 10.04 -6.70
N PHE A 53 18.08 9.97 -7.24
CA PHE A 53 16.91 9.47 -6.51
C PHE A 53 17.04 7.98 -6.17
N LEU A 54 17.56 7.18 -7.10
CA LEU A 54 17.81 5.74 -6.86
C LEU A 54 18.90 5.53 -5.81
N ASP A 55 20.01 6.27 -5.92
CA ASP A 55 21.13 6.21 -4.96
C ASP A 55 20.67 6.62 -3.55
N GLU A 56 19.86 7.68 -3.45
CA GLU A 56 19.25 8.12 -2.19
C GLU A 56 18.33 7.04 -1.60
N GLU A 57 17.41 6.47 -2.40
CA GLU A 57 16.49 5.42 -1.96
C GLU A 57 17.22 4.16 -1.46
N GLU A 58 18.31 3.75 -2.11
CA GLU A 58 19.12 2.61 -1.68
C GLU A 58 19.78 2.89 -0.32
N GLY A 59 20.35 4.08 -0.14
CA GLY A 59 20.92 4.51 1.14
C GLY A 59 19.90 4.62 2.28
N TYR A 60 18.62 4.85 1.96
CA TYR A 60 17.56 4.99 2.96
C TYR A 60 16.98 3.66 3.46
N GLN A 61 17.08 2.57 2.71
CA GLN A 61 16.52 1.27 3.12
C GLN A 61 16.98 0.82 4.53
N PRO A 62 18.29 0.83 4.85
CA PRO A 62 18.77 0.47 6.18
C PRO A 62 18.23 1.37 7.29
N ILE A 63 18.11 2.68 7.02
CA ILE A 63 17.61 3.68 7.96
C ILE A 63 16.12 3.46 8.22
N ALA A 64 15.33 3.23 7.17
CA ALA A 64 13.90 2.93 7.29
C ALA A 64 13.65 1.64 8.08
N GLN A 65 14.48 0.62 7.88
CA GLN A 65 14.42 -0.61 8.66
C GLN A 65 14.77 -0.36 10.13
N ALA A 66 15.85 0.38 10.41
CA ALA A 66 16.24 0.78 11.76
C ALA A 66 15.15 1.60 12.46
N ALA A 67 14.49 2.52 11.74
CA ALA A 67 13.37 3.31 12.26
C ALA A 67 12.16 2.43 12.63
N ARG A 68 11.81 1.42 11.80
CA ARG A 68 10.74 0.46 12.15
C ARG A 68 11.07 -0.34 13.40
N HIS A 69 12.32 -0.74 13.56
CA HIS A 69 12.80 -1.42 14.75
C HIS A 69 12.72 -0.52 16.00
N LEU A 70 13.11 0.74 15.87
CA LEU A 70 13.02 1.77 16.91
C LEU A 70 11.57 1.97 17.38
N VAL A 71 10.62 2.16 16.46
CA VAL A 71 9.19 2.32 16.77
C VAL A 71 8.61 1.09 17.50
N ARG A 72 9.10 -0.11 17.17
CA ARG A 72 8.70 -1.37 17.83
C ARG A 72 9.45 -1.64 19.13
N GLY A 73 10.33 -0.73 19.57
CA GLY A 73 11.15 -0.88 20.78
C GLY A 73 12.24 -1.95 20.68
N LYS A 74 12.56 -2.43 19.47
CA LYS A 74 13.58 -3.45 19.22
C LYS A 74 14.90 -2.77 18.85
N ILE A 75 15.73 -2.44 19.83
CA ILE A 75 17.00 -1.74 19.59
C ILE A 75 18.15 -2.72 19.78
N SER A 76 18.62 -3.31 18.68
CA SER A 76 19.90 -4.04 18.66
C SER A 76 21.08 -3.09 18.49
N ASP A 77 22.29 -3.59 18.69
CA ASP A 77 23.51 -2.80 18.51
C ASP A 77 23.69 -2.35 17.06
N GLU A 78 23.26 -3.15 16.08
CA GLU A 78 23.28 -2.77 14.66
C GLU A 78 22.29 -1.63 14.36
N VAL A 79 21.08 -1.68 14.94
CA VAL A 79 20.08 -0.61 14.81
C VAL A 79 20.62 0.68 15.42
N ARG A 80 21.24 0.59 16.60
CA ARG A 80 21.85 1.74 17.27
C ARG A 80 22.96 2.35 16.42
N ALA A 81 23.88 1.55 15.89
CA ALA A 81 24.99 2.02 15.06
C ALA A 81 24.48 2.71 13.78
N THR A 82 23.48 2.12 13.12
CA THR A 82 22.86 2.69 11.91
C THR A 82 22.23 4.06 12.19
N LEU A 83 21.49 4.17 13.29
CA LEU A 83 20.85 5.43 13.69
C LEU A 83 21.86 6.48 14.12
N GLN A 84 22.92 6.10 14.84
CA GLN A 84 23.99 7.02 15.25
C GLN A 84 24.79 7.54 14.06
N GLN A 85 25.06 6.69 13.07
CA GLN A 85 25.74 7.10 11.84
C GLN A 85 24.92 8.15 11.07
N TYR A 86 23.60 8.03 11.07
CA TYR A 86 22.73 8.94 10.31
C TYR A 86 22.31 10.19 11.09
N LEU A 87 21.96 10.06 12.38
CA LEU A 87 21.45 11.15 13.21
C LEU A 87 22.54 11.89 13.97
N GLY A 88 23.64 11.21 14.28
CA GLY A 88 24.71 11.66 15.17
C GLY A 88 24.85 10.75 16.41
N SER A 89 26.03 10.75 17.03
CA SER A 89 26.37 9.90 18.18
C SER A 89 25.57 10.21 19.45
N ASP A 90 25.03 11.42 19.56
CA ASP A 90 24.49 11.98 20.80
C ASP A 90 23.03 11.58 21.08
N ILE A 91 22.50 10.62 20.31
CA ILE A 91 21.14 10.12 20.50
C ILE A 91 21.06 9.17 21.71
N ASP A 92 20.16 9.49 22.64
CA ASP A 92 19.83 8.59 23.74
C ASP A 92 18.64 7.70 23.36
N LEU A 93 18.93 6.47 22.93
CA LEU A 93 17.87 5.49 22.60
C LEU A 93 17.38 4.69 23.82
N SER A 94 17.98 4.90 25.00
CA SER A 94 17.62 4.14 26.21
C SER A 94 16.30 4.63 26.82
N THR A 95 16.02 5.92 26.71
CA THR A 95 14.80 6.55 27.25
C THR A 95 13.69 6.62 26.21
N ALA A 96 12.42 6.62 26.65
CA ALA A 96 11.29 6.82 25.74
C ALA A 96 11.36 8.17 25.02
N ALA A 97 11.65 9.24 25.78
CA ALA A 97 11.77 10.58 25.23
C ALA A 97 12.89 10.71 24.19
N GLY A 98 14.03 10.05 24.41
CA GLY A 98 15.12 10.07 23.43
C GLY A 98 14.83 9.25 22.17
N ARG A 99 14.07 8.15 22.28
CA ARG A 99 13.54 7.43 21.10
C ARG A 99 12.54 8.28 20.32
N ASP A 100 11.61 8.96 20.99
CA ASP A 100 10.63 9.82 20.34
C ASP A 100 11.31 10.98 19.61
N LYS A 101 12.34 11.57 20.23
CA LYS A 101 13.18 12.59 19.58
C LYS A 101 13.88 12.03 18.34
N ALA A 102 14.50 10.86 18.44
CA ALA A 102 15.16 10.23 17.29
C ALA A 102 14.17 9.95 16.14
N ILE A 103 12.94 9.54 16.44
CA ILE A 103 11.88 9.36 15.43
C ILE A 103 11.53 10.70 14.77
N ALA A 104 11.37 11.77 15.55
CA ALA A 104 11.10 13.10 15.00
C ALA A 104 12.24 13.59 14.09
N ASP A 105 13.49 13.43 14.52
CA ASP A 105 14.67 13.82 13.74
C ASP A 105 14.78 13.01 12.43
N LEU A 106 14.42 11.73 12.43
CA LEU A 106 14.36 10.90 11.23
C LEU A 106 13.29 11.39 10.24
N LEU A 107 12.11 11.76 10.74
CA LEU A 107 11.01 12.29 9.91
C LEU A 107 11.39 13.62 9.28
N ASP A 108 12.06 14.50 10.02
CA ASP A 108 12.48 15.81 9.51
C ASP A 108 13.56 15.73 8.43
N ARG A 109 14.44 14.73 8.51
CA ARG A 109 15.47 14.46 7.50
C ARG A 109 14.94 13.71 6.28
N HIS A 110 13.72 13.18 6.32
CA HIS A 110 13.11 12.48 5.18
C HIS A 110 12.49 13.48 4.18
N GLY A 111 13.18 13.68 3.05
CA GLY A 111 12.74 14.61 2.00
C GLY A 111 11.43 14.24 1.29
N THR A 112 11.07 12.95 1.25
CA THR A 112 9.83 12.46 0.61
C THR A 112 8.61 12.49 1.51
N GLY A 113 8.78 12.38 2.84
CA GLY A 113 7.67 12.37 3.81
C GLY A 113 6.88 13.67 3.89
N ARG A 114 7.45 14.78 3.41
CA ARG A 114 6.78 16.09 3.31
C ARG A 114 5.94 16.25 2.04
N VAL A 115 6.12 15.38 1.05
CA VAL A 115 5.48 15.47 -0.29
C VAL A 115 4.55 14.29 -0.56
N LEU A 116 4.81 13.13 0.05
CA LEU A 116 4.03 11.92 -0.14
C LEU A 116 3.46 11.40 1.19
N PHE A 117 2.14 11.26 1.23
CA PHE A 117 1.44 10.62 2.34
C PHE A 117 0.98 9.24 1.92
N ARG A 118 1.55 8.21 2.57
CA ARG A 118 1.14 6.82 2.39
C ARG A 118 0.65 6.25 3.70
N ASN A 119 -0.65 5.99 3.76
CA ASN A 119 -1.28 5.31 4.88
C ASN A 119 -1.40 3.82 4.60
N THR A 120 -1.01 2.99 5.57
CA THR A 120 -1.21 1.54 5.51
C THR A 120 -2.24 1.11 6.53
N ARG A 121 -2.94 0.01 6.25
CA ARG A 121 -3.86 -0.61 7.21
C ARG A 121 -3.15 -1.13 8.47
N GLU A 122 -1.84 -1.41 8.40
CA GLU A 122 -1.03 -1.79 9.56
C GLU A 122 -0.84 -0.60 10.51
N ALA A 123 -0.67 0.61 9.98
CA ALA A 123 -0.44 1.82 10.78
C ALA A 123 -1.75 2.45 11.31
N ILE A 124 -2.84 2.36 10.56
CA ILE A 124 -4.15 2.92 10.94
C ILE A 124 -4.94 1.89 11.74
N LYS A 125 -5.26 2.22 13.00
CA LYS A 125 -6.12 1.42 13.89
C LYS A 125 -7.60 1.71 13.62
N GLY A 126 -8.48 0.83 14.14
CA GLY A 126 -9.93 1.02 14.11
C GLY A 126 -10.66 0.33 12.96
N PHE A 127 -9.95 -0.45 12.14
CA PHE A 127 -10.61 -1.37 11.22
C PHE A 127 -11.19 -2.56 12.00
N PRO A 128 -12.43 -2.98 11.73
CA PRO A 128 -13.00 -4.16 12.36
C PRO A 128 -12.25 -5.42 11.91
N GLU A 129 -12.22 -6.42 12.79
CA GLU A 129 -11.77 -7.76 12.43
C GLU A 129 -12.79 -8.42 11.49
N ARG A 130 -12.32 -9.39 10.71
CA ARG A 130 -13.17 -10.18 9.81
C ARG A 130 -13.17 -11.61 10.32
N GLU A 131 -14.33 -12.08 10.75
CA GLU A 131 -14.54 -13.47 11.12
C GLU A 131 -15.16 -14.22 9.94
N CYS A 132 -14.59 -15.36 9.58
CA CYS A 132 -15.11 -16.20 8.52
C CYS A 132 -15.99 -17.29 9.13
N ILE A 133 -17.29 -17.28 8.79
CA ILE A 133 -18.24 -18.34 9.13
C ILE A 133 -18.48 -19.15 7.86
N ALA A 134 -17.69 -20.20 7.67
CA ALA A 134 -17.83 -21.09 6.53
C ALA A 134 -18.90 -22.16 6.80
N VAL A 135 -19.81 -22.37 5.85
CA VAL A 135 -20.82 -23.43 5.91
C VAL A 135 -20.72 -24.30 4.66
N PRO A 136 -20.33 -25.58 4.80
CA PRO A 136 -20.32 -26.51 3.67
C PRO A 136 -21.76 -26.89 3.32
N LEU A 137 -22.10 -26.81 2.04
CA LEU A 137 -23.39 -27.23 1.50
C LEU A 137 -23.16 -28.28 0.41
N THR A 138 -23.99 -29.31 0.41
CA THR A 138 -23.95 -30.36 -0.62
C THR A 138 -24.55 -29.79 -1.91
N PRO A 139 -23.84 -29.78 -3.04
CA PRO A 139 -24.38 -29.24 -4.28
C PRO A 139 -25.62 -30.05 -4.74
N PRO A 140 -26.59 -29.40 -5.40
CA PRO A 140 -27.68 -30.07 -6.11
C PRO A 140 -27.16 -31.10 -7.11
N ALA A 141 -27.97 -32.13 -7.40
CA ALA A 141 -27.60 -33.20 -8.32
C ALA A 141 -27.35 -32.73 -9.76
N ASP A 142 -28.00 -31.64 -10.16
CA ASP A 142 -27.92 -30.99 -11.48
C ASP A 142 -26.88 -29.87 -11.54
N TRP A 143 -26.07 -29.68 -10.50
CA TRP A 143 -25.02 -28.67 -10.50
C TRP A 143 -24.00 -28.94 -11.61
N PRO A 144 -23.66 -27.94 -12.46
CA PRO A 144 -22.70 -28.13 -13.53
C PRO A 144 -21.28 -28.24 -12.97
N MET A 145 -20.84 -29.47 -12.70
CA MET A 145 -19.50 -29.77 -12.18
C MET A 145 -18.43 -29.89 -13.28
N GLU A 146 -18.84 -29.88 -14.54
CA GLU A 146 -17.96 -30.05 -15.70
C GLU A 146 -18.18 -28.93 -16.75
N GLY A 147 -17.21 -28.74 -17.64
CA GLY A 147 -17.29 -27.76 -18.73
C GLY A 147 -16.72 -26.38 -18.39
N VAL A 148 -17.28 -25.31 -18.98
CA VAL A 148 -16.74 -23.95 -18.85
C VAL A 148 -16.89 -23.44 -17.41
N VAL A 149 -15.79 -23.02 -16.77
CA VAL A 149 -15.76 -22.55 -15.36
C VAL A 149 -16.84 -21.51 -15.05
N ARG A 150 -17.10 -20.58 -15.97
CA ARG A 150 -18.17 -19.58 -15.81
C ARG A 150 -19.54 -20.20 -15.55
N LYS A 151 -19.84 -21.32 -16.20
CA LYS A 151 -21.08 -22.08 -16.01
C LYS A 151 -21.13 -22.81 -14.67
N GLN A 152 -19.97 -23.21 -14.14
CA GLN A 152 -19.85 -23.88 -12.84
C GLN A 152 -20.00 -22.91 -11.65
N LEU A 153 -19.54 -21.65 -11.82
CA LEU A 153 -19.57 -20.63 -10.78
C LEU A 153 -20.94 -19.94 -10.63
N TRP A 154 -21.66 -19.77 -11.75
CA TRP A 154 -22.93 -19.05 -11.81
C TRP A 154 -23.99 -19.87 -12.56
N PRO A 155 -24.50 -20.96 -11.95
CA PRO A 155 -25.56 -21.76 -12.56
C PRO A 155 -26.86 -20.96 -12.78
N GLU A 156 -27.14 -19.96 -11.96
CA GLU A 156 -28.33 -19.11 -12.07
C GLU A 156 -28.40 -18.33 -13.40
N ILE A 157 -27.26 -18.04 -14.04
CA ILE A 157 -27.22 -17.34 -15.33
C ILE A 157 -27.65 -18.26 -16.49
N GLN A 158 -27.65 -19.57 -16.25
CA GLN A 158 -28.06 -20.57 -17.25
C GLN A 158 -29.52 -21.00 -17.12
N ALA A 159 -30.17 -20.67 -16.00
CA ALA A 159 -31.57 -20.98 -15.81
C ALA A 159 -32.42 -19.90 -16.50
N ASP A 160 -33.38 -20.34 -17.33
CA ASP A 160 -34.34 -19.43 -17.98
C ASP A 160 -35.40 -18.89 -16.99
N ASN A 161 -35.46 -19.45 -15.78
CA ASN A 161 -36.40 -19.11 -14.72
C ASN A 161 -35.78 -19.32 -13.32
N ASP A 162 -36.58 -19.04 -12.28
CA ASP A 162 -36.14 -19.10 -10.89
C ASP A 162 -36.28 -20.49 -10.23
N ASP A 163 -36.52 -21.55 -11.01
CA ASP A 163 -36.78 -22.90 -10.45
C ASP A 163 -35.58 -23.45 -9.67
N TRP A 164 -34.36 -23.00 -10.00
CA TRP A 164 -33.13 -23.36 -9.29
C TRP A 164 -33.17 -22.99 -7.80
N LEU A 165 -33.95 -21.98 -7.40
CA LEU A 165 -34.13 -21.60 -6.00
C LEU A 165 -34.76 -22.72 -5.15
N MET A 166 -35.50 -23.63 -5.79
CA MET A 166 -36.20 -24.73 -5.11
C MET A 166 -35.26 -25.88 -4.73
N THR A 167 -34.15 -26.04 -5.47
CA THR A 167 -33.21 -27.15 -5.29
C THR A 167 -31.90 -26.72 -4.65
N ASP A 168 -31.57 -25.42 -4.72
CA ASP A 168 -30.30 -24.91 -4.21
C ASP A 168 -30.26 -24.85 -2.67
N PRO A 169 -29.31 -25.56 -2.02
CA PRO A 169 -29.19 -25.62 -0.56
C PRO A 169 -28.86 -24.27 0.10
N ARG A 170 -28.35 -23.29 -0.67
CA ARG A 170 -28.04 -21.95 -0.16
C ARG A 170 -29.30 -21.20 0.25
N VAL A 171 -30.44 -21.46 -0.41
CA VAL A 171 -31.72 -20.79 -0.15
C VAL A 171 -32.29 -21.13 1.23
N PRO A 172 -32.55 -22.41 1.58
CA PRO A 172 -33.03 -22.75 2.92
C PRO A 172 -32.01 -22.40 4.01
N TRP A 173 -30.71 -22.49 3.73
CA TRP A 173 -29.68 -22.06 4.67
C TRP A 173 -29.75 -20.56 4.95
N LEU A 174 -29.90 -19.73 3.91
CA LEU A 174 -30.03 -18.28 4.05
C LEU A 174 -31.31 -17.90 4.81
N ILE A 175 -32.43 -18.59 4.54
CA ILE A 175 -33.68 -18.39 5.28
C ILE A 175 -33.52 -18.69 6.77
N GLN A 176 -32.72 -19.69 7.15
CA GLN A 176 -32.44 -20.00 8.56
C GLN A 176 -31.49 -18.99 9.21
N LEU A 177 -30.63 -18.35 8.43
CA LEU A 177 -29.66 -17.37 8.91
C LEU A 177 -30.29 -15.99 9.17
N LEU A 178 -31.24 -15.58 8.32
CA LEU A 178 -31.93 -14.28 8.37
C LEU A 178 -32.99 -14.22 9.48
#